data_AF-A0A517P7C9-F1
#
_entry.id   AF-A0A517P7C9-F1
#
_cell.length_a   1.000
_cell.length_b   1.000
_cell.length_c   1.000
_cell.angle_alpha   90.00
_cell.angle_beta   90.00
_cell.angle_gamma   90.00
#
_symmetry.space_group_name_H-M   'P 1'
#
loop_
_entity.id
_entity.type
_entity.pdbx_description
1 polymer ?
#
loop_
_entity_poly.entity_id
_entity_poly.type
_entity_poly.pdbx_seq_one_letter_code
_entity_poly.pdbx_strand_id
1 'polypeptide(L)'
;MPDWLADVDWDEPHNLYNAFEAVFWTVVAVSLGCRPTPRRASGFRWALVAVLLAFAASDVWELKTGAWWRPWPLCVLKFACGGGGSLLALLWWKAETRGEAAADAS
;
A
#
# COMPACT_ATOMS: atom_id res chain seq x y z
N MET A 1 -13.21 15.82 11.08
CA MET A 1 -13.14 15.42 9.66
C MET A 1 -12.49 16.57 8.92
N PRO A 2 -11.47 16.34 8.09
CA PRO A 2 -10.89 17.41 7.28
C PRO A 2 -11.95 18.14 6.44
N ASP A 3 -11.87 19.48 6.37
CA ASP A 3 -12.91 20.30 5.71
C ASP A 3 -13.09 19.98 4.23
N TRP A 4 -11.99 19.63 3.53
CA TRP A 4 -12.00 19.26 2.10
C TRP A 4 -12.80 17.99 1.77
N LEU A 5 -13.12 17.14 2.75
CA LEU A 5 -13.95 15.95 2.51
C LEU A 5 -15.42 16.29 2.28
N ALA A 6 -15.87 17.46 2.75
CA ALA A 6 -17.22 17.96 2.48
C ALA A 6 -17.38 18.39 1.02
N ASP A 7 -16.26 18.72 0.35
CA ASP A 7 -16.22 19.16 -1.05
C ASP A 7 -16.08 18.00 -2.04
N VAL A 8 -15.91 16.76 -1.56
CA VAL A 8 -15.82 15.57 -2.41
C VAL A 8 -17.22 15.24 -2.94
N ASP A 9 -17.32 15.11 -4.27
CA ASP A 9 -18.53 14.58 -4.91
C ASP A 9 -18.61 13.08 -4.69
N TRP A 10 -19.43 12.65 -3.73
CA TRP A 10 -19.60 11.25 -3.37
C TRP A 10 -20.53 10.47 -4.31
N ASP A 11 -21.27 11.17 -5.18
CA ASP A 11 -22.13 10.55 -6.19
C ASP A 11 -21.29 10.07 -7.39
N GLU A 12 -20.09 10.63 -7.57
CA GLU A 12 -19.08 10.17 -8.53
C GLU A 12 -18.51 8.79 -8.08
N PRO A 13 -18.79 7.69 -8.80
CA PRO A 13 -18.40 6.34 -8.37
C PRO A 13 -16.88 6.17 -8.17
N HIS A 14 -16.11 6.96 -8.92
CA HIS A 14 -14.66 6.98 -8.85
C HIS A 14 -14.13 7.45 -7.49
N ASN A 15 -14.78 8.45 -6.87
CA ASN A 15 -14.38 8.95 -5.55
C ASN A 15 -14.71 7.93 -4.46
N LEU A 16 -15.87 7.27 -4.55
CA LEU A 16 -16.21 6.21 -3.61
C LEU A 16 -15.20 5.04 -3.70
N TYR A 17 -14.83 4.64 -4.92
CA TYR A 17 -13.82 3.62 -5.16
C TYR A 17 -12.47 3.97 -4.53
N ASN A 18 -11.94 5.18 -4.79
CA ASN A 18 -10.66 5.62 -4.24
C ASN A 18 -10.67 5.70 -2.70
N ALA A 19 -11.79 6.08 -2.10
CA ALA A 19 -11.92 6.05 -0.64
C ALA A 19 -11.86 4.63 -0.07
N PHE A 20 -12.52 3.67 -0.73
CA PHE A 20 -12.42 2.25 -0.35
C PHE A 20 -11.00 1.72 -0.53
N GLU A 21 -10.33 2.04 -1.64
CA GLU A 21 -8.93 1.64 -1.87
C GLU A 21 -8.00 2.20 -0.78
N ALA A 22 -8.11 3.50 -0.46
CA ALA A 22 -7.29 4.13 0.57
C ALA A 22 -7.41 3.41 1.92
N VAL A 23 -8.65 3.10 2.34
CA VAL A 23 -8.91 2.36 3.58
C VAL A 23 -8.38 0.94 3.49
N PHE A 24 -8.66 0.23 2.39
CA PHE A 24 -8.24 -1.14 2.18
C PHE A 24 -6.71 -1.27 2.27
N TRP A 25 -5.96 -0.46 1.52
CA TRP A 25 -4.50 -0.53 1.49
C TRP A 25 -3.87 -0.12 2.82
N THR A 26 -4.48 0.83 3.54
CA THR A 26 -4.07 1.18 4.91
C THR A 26 -4.25 -0.01 5.86
N VAL A 27 -5.39 -0.70 5.83
CA VAL A 27 -5.66 -1.87 6.67
C VAL A 27 -4.68 -3.00 6.37
N VAL A 28 -4.39 -3.25 5.09
CA VAL A 28 -3.39 -4.25 4.69
C VAL A 28 -2.00 -3.88 5.23
N ALA A 29 -1.59 -2.61 5.10
CA ALA A 29 -0.29 -2.14 5.58
C ALA A 29 -0.15 -2.29 7.11
N VAL A 30 -1.18 -1.92 7.88
CA VAL A 30 -1.21 -2.06 9.34
C VAL A 30 -1.16 -3.54 9.74
N SER A 31 -1.99 -4.38 9.12
CA SER A 31 -2.02 -5.82 9.40
C SER A 31 -0.66 -6.48 9.15
N LEU A 32 0.00 -6.10 8.05
CA LEU A 32 1.35 -6.56 7.73
C LEU A 32 2.39 -6.05 8.74
N GLY A 33 2.28 -4.79 9.17
CA GLY A 33 3.14 -4.17 10.18
C GLY A 33 3.04 -4.84 11.57
N CYS A 34 1.87 -5.39 11.90
CA CYS A 34 1.64 -6.13 13.14
C CYS A 34 2.01 -7.61 13.08
N ARG A 35 2.17 -8.19 11.88
CA ARG A 35 2.50 -9.61 11.71
C ARG A 35 3.92 -9.91 12.22
N PRO A 36 4.13 -10.93 13.08
CA PRO A 36 5.48 -11.36 13.45
C PRO A 36 6.24 -11.78 12.20
N THR A 37 7.52 -11.41 12.09
CA THR A 37 8.31 -11.67 10.89
C THR A 37 9.77 -11.90 11.28
N PRO A 38 10.43 -12.92 10.70
CA PRO A 38 11.83 -13.19 11.00
C PRO A 38 12.72 -11.99 10.63
N ARG A 39 13.77 -11.75 11.41
CA ARG A 39 14.64 -10.56 11.29
C ARG A 39 15.13 -10.30 9.86
N ARG A 40 15.45 -11.35 9.11
CA ARG A 40 15.92 -11.29 7.71
C ARG A 40 14.85 -10.84 6.69
N ALA A 41 13.57 -11.03 7.00
CA ALA A 41 12.45 -10.63 6.16
C ALA A 41 11.85 -9.27 6.59
N SER A 42 12.23 -8.78 7.79
CA SER A 42 11.73 -7.54 8.37
C SER A 42 11.98 -6.32 7.48
N GLY A 43 13.13 -6.24 6.79
CA GLY A 43 13.44 -5.15 5.87
C GLY A 43 12.48 -5.07 4.69
N PHE A 44 12.24 -6.20 4.00
CA PHE A 44 11.30 -6.26 2.89
C PHE A 44 9.86 -5.99 3.34
N ARG A 45 9.48 -6.47 4.52
CA ARG A 45 8.17 -6.20 5.11
C ARG A 45 7.94 -4.71 5.34
N TRP A 46 8.87 -4.03 6.01
CA TRP A 46 8.70 -2.59 6.28
C TRP A 46 8.77 -1.74 5.01
N ALA A 47 9.58 -2.13 4.04
CA ALA A 47 9.54 -1.52 2.71
C ALA A 47 8.16 -1.71 2.05
N LEU A 48 7.57 -2.90 2.11
CA LEU A 48 6.24 -3.17 1.59
C LEU A 48 5.16 -2.35 2.32
N VAL A 49 5.21 -2.28 3.65
CA VAL A 49 4.32 -1.41 4.45
C VAL A 49 4.41 0.04 3.99
N ALA A 50 5.62 0.58 3.81
CA ALA A 50 5.81 1.94 3.35
C ALA A 50 5.23 2.17 1.94
N VAL A 51 5.42 1.22 1.02
CA VAL A 51 4.87 1.29 -0.33
C VAL A 51 3.34 1.24 -0.33
N LEU A 52 2.73 0.38 0.49
CA LEU A 52 1.28 0.29 0.61
C LEU A 52 0.67 1.57 1.20
N LEU A 53 1.32 2.17 2.19
CA LEU A 53 0.90 3.47 2.74
C LEU A 53 1.05 4.61 1.73
N ALA A 54 2.12 4.59 0.93
CA ALA A 54 2.29 5.56 -0.16
C ALA A 54 1.21 5.40 -1.23
N PHE A 55 0.81 4.16 -1.54
CA PHE A 55 -0.29 3.89 -2.46
C PHE A 55 -1.63 4.40 -1.90
N ALA A 56 -1.95 4.05 -0.65
CA ALA A 56 -3.16 4.56 0.02
C ALA A 56 -3.20 6.10 0.09
N ALA A 57 -2.05 6.74 0.33
CA ALA A 57 -1.95 8.19 0.32
C ALA A 57 -2.17 8.79 -1.08
N SER A 58 -1.79 8.07 -2.14
CA SER A 58 -2.05 8.50 -3.52
C SER A 58 -3.54 8.49 -3.85
N ASP A 59 -4.31 7.53 -3.30
CA ASP A 59 -5.77 7.48 -3.46
C ASP A 59 -6.44 8.65 -2.72
N VAL A 60 -5.97 9.00 -1.52
CA VAL A 60 -6.44 10.19 -0.78
C VAL A 60 -6.08 11.49 -1.52
N TRP A 61 -4.92 11.55 -2.16
CA TRP A 61 -4.55 12.69 -3.00
C TRP A 61 -5.52 12.82 -4.18
N GLU A 62 -5.87 11.70 -4.81
CA GLU A 62 -6.80 11.68 -5.93
C GLU A 62 -8.20 12.19 -5.55
N LEU A 63 -8.68 11.84 -4.36
CA LEU A 63 -9.91 12.42 -3.80
C LEU A 63 -9.85 13.94 -3.65
N LYS A 64 -8.67 14.49 -3.33
CA LYS A 64 -8.47 15.94 -3.19
C LYS A 64 -8.39 16.66 -4.53
N THR A 65 -7.81 16.03 -5.54
CA THR A 65 -7.52 16.69 -6.83
C THR A 65 -8.52 16.37 -7.92
N GLY A 66 -9.36 15.34 -7.74
CA GLY A 66 -10.36 14.89 -8.71
C GLY A 66 -9.77 14.34 -10.02
N ALA A 67 -8.46 14.10 -10.09
CA ALA A 67 -7.79 13.67 -11.31
C ALA A 67 -6.67 12.66 -11.02
N TRP A 68 -6.78 11.46 -11.62
CA TRP A 68 -5.78 10.39 -11.50
C TRP A 68 -4.55 10.60 -12.39
N TRP A 69 -4.70 11.38 -13.47
CA TRP A 69 -3.62 11.67 -14.44
C TRP A 69 -2.97 13.06 -14.27
N ARG A 70 -3.54 13.92 -13.42
CA ARG A 70 -3.01 15.27 -13.16
C ARG A 70 -2.81 15.48 -11.66
N PRO A 71 -1.56 15.62 -11.19
CA PRO A 71 -0.31 15.72 -11.98
C PRO A 71 0.24 14.33 -12.41
N TRP A 72 0.95 14.25 -13.55
CA TRP A 72 1.57 13.03 -14.12
C TRP A 72 2.39 12.16 -13.12
N PRO A 73 3.07 12.74 -12.10
CA PRO A 73 3.74 11.97 -11.06
C PRO A 73 2.83 11.02 -10.27
N LEU A 74 1.53 11.29 -10.18
CA LEU A 74 0.59 10.44 -9.44
C LEU A 74 0.40 9.08 -10.14
N CYS A 75 0.30 9.11 -11.46
CA CYS A 75 0.25 7.91 -12.29
C CYS A 75 1.54 7.10 -12.15
N VAL A 76 2.71 7.75 -12.23
CA VAL A 76 4.01 7.09 -12.02
C VAL A 76 4.12 6.47 -10.63
N LEU A 77 3.64 7.18 -9.59
CA LEU A 77 3.61 6.68 -8.22
C LEU A 77 2.74 5.43 -8.09
N LYS A 78 1.52 5.42 -8.67
CA LYS A 78 0.65 4.24 -8.62
C LYS A 78 1.29 3.01 -9.27
N PHE A 79 1.89 3.18 -10.46
CA PHE A 79 2.61 2.07 -11.11
C PHE A 79 3.86 1.63 -10.35
N ALA A 80 4.63 2.57 -9.80
CA ALA A 80 5.80 2.27 -9.00
C ALA A 80 5.44 1.54 -7.70
N CYS A 81 4.37 1.96 -7.02
CA CYS A 81 3.86 1.30 -5.83
C CYS A 81 3.28 -0.08 -6.13
N GLY A 82 2.49 -0.23 -7.20
CA GLY A 82 1.92 -1.52 -7.60
C GLY A 82 3.02 -2.53 -7.98
N GLY A 83 3.95 -2.14 -8.86
CA GLY A 83 5.05 -3.00 -9.30
C GLY A 83 6.08 -3.26 -8.20
N GLY A 84 6.53 -2.20 -7.54
CA GLY A 84 7.48 -2.29 -6.42
C GLY A 84 6.92 -3.05 -5.22
N GLY A 85 5.65 -2.82 -4.89
CA GLY A 85 4.94 -3.56 -3.84
C GLY A 85 4.82 -5.06 -4.17
N SER A 86 4.47 -5.39 -5.41
CA SER A 86 4.44 -6.80 -5.86
C SER A 86 5.81 -7.48 -5.75
N LEU A 87 6.88 -6.80 -6.18
CA LEU A 87 8.24 -7.32 -6.05
C LEU A 87 8.63 -7.50 -4.57
N LEU A 88 8.36 -6.50 -3.73
CA LEU A 88 8.66 -6.56 -2.29
C LEU A 88 7.88 -7.68 -1.59
N ALA A 89 6.61 -7.91 -1.97
CA ALA A 89 5.82 -9.03 -1.47
C ALA A 89 6.44 -10.38 -1.84
N LEU A 90 6.89 -10.56 -3.10
CA LEU A 90 7.57 -11.78 -3.52
C LEU A 90 8.91 -11.99 -2.78
N LEU A 91 9.69 -10.93 -2.61
CA LEU A 91 10.96 -10.99 -1.88
C LEU A 91 10.75 -11.28 -0.39
N TRP A 92 9.75 -10.65 0.22
CA TRP A 92 9.34 -10.92 1.60
C TRP A 92 8.91 -12.37 1.78
N TRP A 93 8.02 -12.88 0.93
CA TRP A 93 7.56 -14.27 0.98
C TRP A 93 8.71 -15.28 0.82
N LYS A 94 9.62 -15.04 -0.13
CA LYS A 94 10.82 -15.86 -0.31
C LYS A 94 11.76 -15.80 0.92
N ALA A 95 11.82 -14.65 1.59
CA ALA A 95 12.61 -14.46 2.79
C ALA A 95 11.92 -14.96 4.07
N GLU A 96 10.63 -15.29 4.06
CA GLU A 96 9.93 -15.95 5.17
C GLU A 96 10.13 -17.48 5.06
N THR A 97 9.79 -18.04 3.90
CA THR A 97 9.85 -19.49 3.59
C THR A 97 11.22 -20.13 3.78
N ARG A 98 12.33 -19.46 3.41
CA ARG A 98 13.70 -20.02 3.61
C ARG A 98 14.10 -20.25 5.07
N GLY A 99 13.24 -19.90 6.03
CA GLY A 99 13.57 -19.50 7.40
C GLY A 99 12.81 -20.37 8.35
N GLU A 100 11.55 -20.58 8.02
CA GLU A 100 10.82 -21.80 8.35
C GLU A 100 11.65 -23.03 7.98
N ALA A 101 12.09 -23.15 6.72
CA ALA A 101 12.92 -24.29 6.29
C ALA A 101 14.28 -24.42 7.02
N ALA A 102 14.84 -23.32 7.53
CA ALA A 102 16.09 -23.36 8.30
C ALA A 102 15.85 -23.71 9.78
N ALA A 103 14.69 -23.34 10.33
CA ALA A 103 14.28 -23.67 11.69
C ALA A 103 13.85 -25.14 11.82
N ASP A 104 13.23 -25.72 10.77
CA ASP A 104 12.84 -27.14 10.76
C ASP A 104 14.04 -28.10 10.66
N ALA A 105 15.22 -27.59 10.26
CA ALA A 105 16.44 -28.38 10.06
C ALA A 105 17.38 -28.39 11.29
N SER A 106 17.05 -27.64 12.35
CA SER A 106 17.84 -27.51 13.59
C SER A 106 17.18 -28.21 14.77
#